data_AF-A0A9W6WXR9-F1
#
_entry.id   AF-A0A9W6WXR9-F1
#
_cell.length_a   1.000
_cell.length_b   1.000
_cell.length_c   1.000
_cell.angle_alpha   90.00
_cell.angle_beta   90.00
_cell.angle_gamma   90.00
#
_symmetry.space_group_name_H-M   'P 1'
#
loop_
_entity.id
_entity.type
_entity.pdbx_description
1 polymer ?
#
loop_
_entity_poly.entity_id
_entity_poly.type
_entity_poly.pdbx_seq_one_letter_code
_entity_poly.pdbx_strand_id
1 'polypeptide(L)'
;MQRTQETRQAEEDARRLRALEDQPLRREDPRESYARLLNEAMRAKSFAIAPLADRICGGRWYVAAFLLATMGAAVSVALGYAVETSVFAGSNPDSGWRMMVGASVEAAFVSIFCSSIAPSVADAVVLVVYQSCVLVASLNAYLKLQVNVITSDAQVDPLFIILAGAIIIIVFRVVTSKVVMQSLLLVLCDVLGLVCIVSPLIAFADLIDQTMNQSFRDQLALFVLVVLAADVGDVLAKELQLHSPQFFKWCRHPLLKSEATTKDVEALAISLTCGAIMIVAVRLGSGSSNFNAVEVVVLFCAIALGQWCRLWMAHVRQMAKVSTSAFYFPEGSRTCGILDRMSVFLVAIIVYYPYVKQKYFS
;
A
#
# COMPACT_ATOMS: atom_id res chain seq x y z
N MET A 1 -20.11 48.10 -47.03
CA MET A 1 -20.04 47.48 -45.69
C MET A 1 -19.39 46.09 -45.69
N GLN A 2 -19.53 45.25 -46.74
CA GLN A 2 -18.87 43.93 -46.81
C GLN A 2 -17.32 43.96 -46.86
N ARG A 3 -16.71 44.89 -47.62
CA ARG A 3 -15.23 44.99 -47.72
C ARG A 3 -14.51 45.27 -46.40
N THR A 4 -15.20 45.86 -45.43
CA THR A 4 -14.64 46.25 -44.13
C THR A 4 -14.67 45.08 -43.13
N GLN A 5 -15.48 44.05 -43.38
CA GLN A 5 -15.50 42.82 -42.57
C GLN A 5 -14.38 41.86 -43.02
N GLU A 6 -14.16 41.70 -44.32
CA GLU A 6 -13.11 40.81 -44.84
C GLU A 6 -11.71 41.24 -44.42
N THR A 7 -11.45 42.55 -44.35
CA THR A 7 -10.15 43.08 -43.92
C THR A 7 -9.90 42.89 -42.43
N ARG A 8 -10.94 42.97 -41.59
CA ARG A 8 -10.82 42.69 -40.14
C ARG A 8 -10.59 41.21 -39.86
N GLN A 9 -11.23 40.35 -40.64
CA GLN A 9 -11.09 38.90 -40.49
C GLN A 9 -9.69 38.43 -40.90
N ALA A 10 -9.12 38.99 -41.97
CA ALA A 10 -7.75 38.74 -42.38
C ALA A 10 -6.70 39.25 -41.35
N GLU A 11 -6.95 40.37 -40.69
CA GLU A 11 -6.08 40.86 -39.61
C GLU A 11 -6.14 39.99 -38.35
N GLU A 12 -7.33 39.48 -37.98
CA GLU A 12 -7.48 38.57 -36.85
C GLU A 12 -6.79 37.22 -37.10
N ASP A 13 -6.89 36.69 -38.32
CA ASP A 13 -6.21 35.45 -38.70
C ASP A 13 -4.69 35.63 -38.76
N ALA A 14 -4.21 36.79 -39.22
CA ALA A 14 -2.78 37.12 -39.17
C ALA A 14 -2.26 37.27 -37.73
N ARG A 15 -3.07 37.81 -36.80
CA ARG A 15 -2.72 37.87 -35.37
C ARG A 15 -2.74 36.49 -34.71
N ARG A 16 -3.68 35.61 -35.09
CA ARG A 16 -3.72 34.21 -34.61
C ARG A 16 -2.52 33.40 -35.09
N LEU A 17 -2.11 33.58 -36.35
CA LEU A 17 -0.92 32.93 -36.90
C LEU A 17 0.36 33.41 -36.19
N ARG A 18 0.49 34.71 -35.92
CA ARG A 18 1.63 35.23 -35.14
C ARG A 18 1.61 34.77 -33.68
N ALA A 19 0.43 34.63 -33.06
CA ALA A 19 0.31 34.08 -31.71
C ALA A 19 0.65 32.58 -31.62
N LEU A 20 0.51 31.83 -32.72
CA LEU A 20 0.96 30.45 -32.83
C LEU A 20 2.47 30.36 -33.12
N GLU A 21 3.05 31.35 -33.81
CA GLU A 21 4.48 31.44 -34.13
C GLU A 21 5.33 31.97 -32.95
N ASP A 22 4.76 32.85 -32.12
CA ASP A 22 5.35 33.36 -30.86
C ASP A 22 5.14 32.42 -29.66
N GLN A 23 4.53 31.24 -29.84
CA GLN A 23 4.56 30.21 -28.81
C GLN A 23 5.98 29.67 -28.81
N PRO A 24 6.85 30.04 -27.84
CA PRO A 24 8.22 29.55 -27.86
C PRO A 24 8.11 28.04 -27.85
N LEU A 25 8.77 27.39 -28.80
CA LEU A 25 9.08 25.96 -28.77
C LEU A 25 9.66 25.69 -27.39
N ARG A 26 8.78 25.37 -26.44
CA ARG A 26 9.09 24.98 -25.08
C ARG A 26 9.91 23.75 -25.32
N ARG A 27 11.23 23.92 -25.24
CA ARG A 27 12.23 22.87 -25.47
C ARG A 27 11.87 21.81 -24.45
N GLU A 28 11.03 20.86 -24.87
CA GLU A 28 10.54 19.82 -24.01
C GLU A 28 11.78 19.04 -23.63
N ASP A 29 12.10 19.06 -22.34
CA ASP A 29 13.35 18.50 -21.88
C ASP A 29 13.36 17.02 -22.33
N PRO A 30 14.39 16.53 -23.04
CA PRO A 30 14.40 15.16 -23.59
C PRO A 30 14.15 14.11 -22.49
N ARG A 31 14.50 14.45 -21.24
CA ARG A 31 14.20 13.66 -20.05
C ARG A 31 12.71 13.65 -19.69
N GLU A 32 12.01 14.77 -19.77
CA GLU A 32 10.57 14.85 -19.53
C GLU A 32 9.79 14.15 -20.64
N SER A 33 10.22 14.31 -21.89
CA SER A 33 9.63 13.61 -23.04
C SER A 33 9.83 12.09 -22.93
N TYR A 34 11.05 11.63 -22.58
CA TYR A 34 11.33 10.22 -22.32
C TYR A 34 10.55 9.68 -21.10
N ALA A 35 10.44 10.44 -20.02
CA ALA A 35 9.65 10.05 -18.84
C ALA A 35 8.15 9.97 -19.14
N ARG A 36 7.62 10.86 -19.99
CA ARG A 36 6.24 10.78 -20.49
C ARG A 36 6.05 9.55 -21.36
N LEU A 37 6.95 9.30 -22.30
CA LEU A 37 6.91 8.10 -23.16
C LEU A 37 7.01 6.81 -22.32
N LEU A 38 7.85 6.78 -21.28
CA LEU A 38 7.97 5.64 -20.38
C LEU A 38 6.69 5.47 -19.53
N ASN A 39 6.12 6.55 -19.01
CA ASN A 39 4.84 6.50 -18.28
C ASN A 39 3.68 6.08 -19.18
N GLU A 40 3.68 6.49 -20.45
CA GLU A 40 2.66 6.14 -21.44
C GLU A 40 2.83 4.71 -21.96
N ALA A 41 4.06 4.19 -21.98
CA ALA A 41 4.38 2.78 -22.23
C ALA A 41 4.04 1.89 -21.02
N MET A 42 4.23 2.38 -19.79
CA MET A 42 3.84 1.68 -18.55
C MET A 42 2.36 1.82 -18.21
N ARG A 43 1.64 2.77 -18.85
CA ARG A 43 0.18 2.88 -18.75
C ARG A 43 -0.42 1.62 -19.36
N ALA A 44 -1.05 0.80 -18.52
CA ALA A 44 -1.75 -0.38 -18.98
C ALA A 44 -2.82 0.05 -20.00
N LYS A 45 -2.56 -0.26 -21.28
CA LYS A 45 -3.49 0.03 -22.38
C LYS A 45 -4.76 -0.84 -22.33
N SER A 46 -4.78 -1.81 -21.42
CA SER A 46 -5.87 -2.77 -21.20
C SER A 46 -5.99 -3.06 -19.71
N PHE A 47 -7.21 -3.17 -19.22
CA PHE A 47 -7.52 -3.68 -17.88
C PHE A 47 -7.87 -5.16 -17.97
N ALA A 48 -7.71 -5.91 -16.88
CA ALA A 48 -8.08 -7.33 -16.80
C ALA A 48 -9.55 -7.54 -17.20
N ILE A 49 -10.42 -6.57 -16.91
CA ILE A 49 -11.85 -6.63 -17.24
C ILE A 49 -12.20 -6.18 -18.67
N ALA A 50 -11.26 -5.63 -19.44
CA ALA A 50 -11.52 -5.12 -20.80
C ALA A 50 -12.29 -6.11 -21.70
N PRO A 51 -11.90 -7.41 -21.82
CA PRO A 51 -12.63 -8.35 -22.67
C PRO A 51 -14.06 -8.64 -22.18
N LEU A 52 -14.32 -8.52 -20.87
CA LEU A 52 -15.64 -8.71 -20.28
C LEU A 52 -16.52 -7.45 -20.42
N ALA A 53 -15.90 -6.28 -20.26
CA ALA A 53 -16.55 -4.97 -20.39
C ALA A 53 -17.01 -4.70 -21.83
N ASP A 54 -16.24 -5.14 -22.82
CA ASP A 54 -16.61 -5.05 -24.23
C ASP A 54 -17.82 -5.93 -24.57
N ARG A 55 -17.96 -7.06 -23.88
CA ARG A 55 -19.03 -8.04 -24.12
C ARG A 55 -20.35 -7.71 -23.41
N ILE A 56 -20.28 -7.15 -22.20
CA ILE A 56 -21.45 -7.00 -21.31
C ILE A 56 -21.86 -5.54 -21.13
N CYS A 57 -20.91 -4.59 -21.10
CA CYS A 57 -21.18 -3.22 -20.69
C CYS A 57 -20.82 -2.17 -21.76
N GLY A 58 -20.75 -2.57 -23.04
CA GLY A 58 -20.50 -1.66 -24.16
C GLY A 58 -19.20 -0.86 -24.02
N GLY A 59 -18.15 -1.48 -23.46
CA GLY A 59 -16.82 -0.88 -23.28
C GLY A 59 -16.65 -0.04 -22.01
N ARG A 60 -17.67 0.07 -21.15
CA ARG A 60 -17.57 0.78 -19.86
C ARG A 60 -16.99 -0.11 -18.77
N TRP A 61 -15.66 -0.14 -18.66
CA TRP A 61 -14.90 -0.97 -17.71
C TRP A 61 -15.31 -0.77 -16.24
N TYR A 62 -15.64 0.45 -15.82
CA TYR A 62 -16.01 0.74 -14.43
C TYR A 62 -17.35 0.11 -14.01
N VAL A 63 -18.32 0.05 -14.92
CA VAL A 63 -19.62 -0.60 -14.67
C VAL A 63 -19.44 -2.11 -14.55
N ALA A 64 -18.67 -2.70 -15.47
CA ALA A 64 -18.37 -4.13 -15.42
C ALA A 64 -17.64 -4.52 -14.12
N ALA A 65 -16.66 -3.71 -13.69
CA ALA A 65 -15.91 -3.96 -12.46
C ALA A 65 -16.80 -3.86 -11.21
N PHE A 66 -17.69 -2.86 -11.18
CA PHE A 66 -18.65 -2.71 -10.10
C PHE A 66 -19.62 -3.89 -10.03
N LEU A 67 -20.19 -4.32 -11.17
CA LEU A 67 -21.11 -5.47 -11.22
C LEU A 67 -20.42 -6.79 -10.81
N LEU A 68 -19.18 -7.00 -11.24
CA LEU A 68 -18.41 -8.19 -10.86
C LEU A 68 -18.15 -8.19 -9.34
N ALA A 69 -17.78 -7.03 -8.79
CA ALA A 69 -17.52 -6.87 -7.36
C ALA A 69 -18.79 -7.05 -6.51
N THR A 70 -19.94 -6.53 -6.94
CA THR A 70 -21.22 -6.73 -6.24
C THR A 70 -21.67 -8.19 -6.29
N MET A 71 -21.48 -8.88 -7.42
CA MET A 71 -21.76 -10.31 -7.52
C MET A 71 -20.89 -11.12 -6.55
N GLY A 72 -19.59 -10.83 -6.50
CA GLY A 72 -18.68 -11.50 -5.57
C GLY A 72 -19.00 -11.22 -4.11
N ALA A 73 -19.39 -9.99 -3.78
CA ALA A 73 -19.87 -9.63 -2.45
C ALA A 73 -21.14 -10.42 -2.07
N ALA A 74 -22.10 -10.56 -2.99
CA ALA A 74 -23.31 -11.36 -2.77
C ALA A 74 -23.01 -12.84 -2.55
N VAL A 75 -22.05 -13.41 -3.32
CA VAL A 75 -21.58 -14.78 -3.11
C VAL A 75 -20.92 -14.93 -1.73
N SER A 76 -20.12 -13.96 -1.30
CA SER A 76 -19.51 -13.92 0.04
C SER A 76 -20.57 -13.93 1.15
N VAL A 77 -21.63 -13.12 1.02
CA VAL A 77 -22.78 -13.12 1.94
C VAL A 77 -23.42 -14.51 2.01
N ALA A 78 -23.72 -15.11 0.85
CA ALA A 78 -24.37 -16.42 0.77
C ALA A 78 -23.52 -17.53 1.42
N LEU A 79 -22.21 -17.51 1.17
CA LEU A 79 -21.25 -18.42 1.82
C LEU A 79 -21.20 -18.19 3.33
N GLY A 80 -21.19 -16.95 3.80
CA GLY A 80 -21.29 -16.61 5.22
C GLY A 80 -22.49 -17.29 5.86
N TYR A 81 -23.71 -17.03 5.37
CA TYR A 81 -24.92 -17.64 5.92
C TYR A 81 -24.97 -19.18 5.78
N ALA A 82 -24.36 -19.75 4.74
CA ALA A 82 -24.22 -21.21 4.61
C ALA A 82 -23.29 -21.81 5.67
N VAL A 83 -22.21 -21.12 6.02
CA VAL A 83 -21.33 -21.52 7.13
C VAL A 83 -22.04 -21.35 8.48
N GLU A 84 -22.83 -20.28 8.64
CA GLU A 84 -23.62 -20.07 9.86
C GLU A 84 -24.54 -21.25 10.17
N THR A 85 -25.31 -21.66 9.15
CA THR A 85 -26.30 -22.73 9.26
C THR A 85 -25.67 -24.11 9.49
N SER A 86 -24.46 -24.35 8.96
CA SER A 86 -23.77 -25.64 9.09
C SER A 86 -22.92 -25.78 10.35
N VAL A 87 -22.31 -24.70 10.82
CA VAL A 87 -21.37 -24.72 11.96
C VAL A 87 -22.06 -24.41 13.29
N PHE A 88 -22.99 -23.45 13.32
CA PHE A 88 -23.50 -22.93 14.59
C PHE A 88 -24.83 -23.51 15.04
N ALA A 89 -25.56 -24.24 14.18
CA ALA A 89 -26.77 -25.01 14.51
C ALA A 89 -27.76 -24.36 15.51
N GLY A 90 -27.81 -23.02 15.61
CA GLY A 90 -28.66 -22.26 16.53
C GLY A 90 -28.01 -21.64 17.78
N SER A 91 -26.73 -21.90 18.09
CA SER A 91 -26.00 -21.25 19.21
C SER A 91 -24.97 -20.22 18.71
N ASN A 92 -25.45 -19.15 18.09
CA ASN A 92 -24.57 -18.08 17.61
C ASN A 92 -24.08 -17.18 18.75
N PRO A 93 -22.80 -16.78 18.76
CA PRO A 93 -22.38 -15.61 19.52
C PRO A 93 -22.95 -14.33 18.86
N ASP A 94 -23.90 -13.67 19.51
CA ASP A 94 -24.76 -12.60 18.95
C ASP A 94 -24.03 -11.38 18.36
N SER A 95 -22.77 -11.10 18.73
CA SER A 95 -22.09 -9.84 18.34
C SER A 95 -20.95 -10.00 17.33
N GLY A 96 -20.21 -11.12 17.36
CA GLY A 96 -18.98 -11.25 16.57
C GLY A 96 -19.19 -11.76 15.14
N TRP A 97 -20.13 -12.68 14.95
CA TRP A 97 -20.34 -13.36 13.67
C TRP A 97 -20.76 -12.39 12.56
N ARG A 98 -21.67 -11.46 12.86
CA ARG A 98 -22.15 -10.45 11.92
C ARG A 98 -21.04 -9.50 11.46
N MET A 99 -20.11 -9.17 12.37
CA MET A 99 -18.95 -8.34 12.05
C MET A 99 -17.99 -9.08 11.11
N MET A 100 -17.76 -10.37 11.36
CA MET A 100 -16.93 -11.22 10.49
C MET A 100 -17.51 -11.33 9.07
N VAL A 101 -18.83 -11.58 8.96
CA VAL A 101 -19.50 -11.61 7.66
C VAL A 101 -19.39 -10.24 6.97
N GLY A 102 -19.63 -9.14 7.67
CA GLY A 102 -19.47 -7.79 7.13
C GLY A 102 -18.06 -7.53 6.58
N ALA A 103 -17.02 -7.85 7.35
CA ALA A 103 -15.63 -7.70 6.93
C ALA A 103 -15.28 -8.58 5.73
N SER A 104 -15.80 -9.81 5.66
CA SER A 104 -15.59 -10.72 4.53
C SER A 104 -16.25 -10.22 3.24
N VAL A 105 -17.39 -9.54 3.33
CA VAL A 105 -18.12 -8.97 2.19
C VAL A 105 -17.40 -7.74 1.66
N GLU A 106 -16.95 -6.86 2.55
CA GLU A 106 -16.11 -5.71 2.20
C GLU A 106 -14.82 -6.16 1.52
N ALA A 107 -14.12 -7.14 2.11
CA ALA A 107 -12.90 -7.71 1.56
C ALA A 107 -13.12 -8.31 0.15
N ALA A 108 -14.21 -9.06 -0.05
CA ALA A 108 -14.55 -9.63 -1.34
C ALA A 108 -14.85 -8.55 -2.39
N PHE A 109 -15.64 -7.53 -2.02
CA PHE A 109 -15.95 -6.42 -2.91
C PHE A 109 -14.70 -5.67 -3.35
N VAL A 110 -13.88 -5.22 -2.38
CA VAL A 110 -12.67 -4.43 -2.65
C VAL A 110 -11.66 -5.25 -3.46
N SER A 111 -11.47 -6.53 -3.12
CA SER A 111 -10.53 -7.38 -3.84
C SER A 111 -10.93 -7.60 -5.29
N ILE A 112 -12.19 -7.91 -5.56
CA ILE A 112 -12.68 -8.16 -6.92
C ILE A 112 -12.68 -6.88 -7.74
N PHE A 113 -13.03 -5.75 -7.12
CA PHE A 113 -12.95 -4.44 -7.77
C PHE A 113 -11.51 -4.07 -8.14
N CYS A 114 -10.57 -4.17 -7.20
CA CYS A 114 -9.14 -3.90 -7.44
C CYS A 114 -8.54 -4.85 -8.48
N SER A 115 -8.89 -6.13 -8.42
CA SER A 115 -8.42 -7.14 -9.38
C SER A 115 -8.97 -6.89 -10.78
N SER A 116 -10.17 -6.36 -10.91
CA SER A 116 -10.77 -5.97 -12.21
C SER A 116 -10.02 -4.83 -12.90
N ILE A 117 -9.39 -3.96 -12.11
CA ILE A 117 -8.59 -2.82 -12.58
C ILE A 117 -7.10 -3.19 -12.75
N ALA A 118 -6.73 -4.45 -12.44
CA ALA A 118 -5.37 -4.90 -12.64
C ALA A 118 -4.96 -4.82 -14.12
N PRO A 119 -3.67 -4.55 -14.41
CA PRO A 119 -3.20 -4.36 -15.79
C PRO A 119 -3.22 -5.66 -16.61
N SER A 120 -3.23 -6.82 -15.97
CA SER A 120 -3.40 -8.11 -16.63
C SER A 120 -4.26 -9.06 -15.80
N VAL A 121 -4.85 -10.06 -16.46
CA VAL A 121 -5.62 -11.13 -15.79
C VAL A 121 -4.72 -11.91 -14.82
N ALA A 122 -3.43 -12.05 -15.12
CA ALA A 122 -2.51 -12.74 -14.22
C ALA A 122 -2.26 -11.94 -12.93
N ASP A 123 -2.11 -10.62 -13.04
CA ASP A 123 -1.96 -9.76 -11.86
C ASP A 123 -3.26 -9.69 -11.05
N ALA A 124 -4.42 -9.77 -11.73
CA ALA A 124 -5.72 -9.88 -11.06
C ALA A 124 -5.81 -11.13 -10.18
N VAL A 125 -5.37 -12.29 -10.69
CA VAL A 125 -5.35 -13.54 -9.90
C VAL A 125 -4.42 -13.42 -8.70
N VAL A 126 -3.23 -12.82 -8.87
CA VAL A 126 -2.29 -12.61 -7.75
C VAL A 126 -2.93 -11.74 -6.65
N LEU A 127 -3.64 -10.67 -7.01
CA LEU A 127 -4.34 -9.82 -6.04
C LEU A 127 -5.46 -10.56 -5.31
N VAL A 128 -6.20 -11.43 -5.99
CA VAL A 128 -7.20 -12.31 -5.36
C VAL A 128 -6.52 -13.26 -4.38
N VAL A 129 -5.39 -13.88 -4.76
CA VAL A 129 -4.64 -14.77 -3.87
C VAL A 129 -4.15 -14.02 -2.63
N TYR A 130 -3.58 -12.82 -2.78
CA TYR A 130 -3.16 -11.99 -1.64
C TYR A 130 -4.30 -11.74 -0.67
N GLN A 131 -5.46 -11.30 -1.16
CA GLN A 131 -6.61 -11.06 -0.29
C GLN A 131 -7.09 -12.35 0.37
N SER A 132 -7.13 -13.47 -0.38
CA SER A 132 -7.56 -14.76 0.17
C SER A 132 -6.65 -15.23 1.31
N CYS A 133 -5.34 -15.02 1.21
CA CYS A 133 -4.40 -15.35 2.29
C CYS A 133 -4.68 -14.52 3.54
N VAL A 134 -4.89 -13.20 3.39
CA VAL A 134 -5.25 -12.33 4.53
C VAL A 134 -6.56 -12.79 5.16
N LEU A 135 -7.59 -13.02 4.34
CA LEU A 135 -8.93 -13.39 4.81
C LEU A 135 -8.92 -14.74 5.54
N VAL A 136 -8.25 -15.76 4.98
CA VAL A 136 -8.15 -17.08 5.62
C VAL A 136 -7.38 -16.98 6.94
N ALA A 137 -6.30 -16.20 7.00
CA ALA A 137 -5.55 -16.03 8.22
C ALA A 137 -6.35 -15.30 9.31
N SER A 138 -7.04 -14.21 8.96
CA SER A 138 -7.93 -13.48 9.87
C SER A 138 -9.10 -14.34 10.34
N LEU A 139 -9.72 -15.11 9.44
CA LEU A 139 -10.81 -16.02 9.79
C LEU A 139 -10.35 -17.11 10.76
N ASN A 140 -9.17 -17.69 10.51
CA ASN A 140 -8.57 -18.70 11.38
C ASN A 140 -8.23 -18.13 12.77
N ALA A 141 -7.72 -16.89 12.83
CA ALA A 141 -7.48 -16.20 14.10
C ALA A 141 -8.79 -15.92 14.86
N TYR A 142 -9.81 -15.42 14.16
CA TYR A 142 -11.13 -15.13 14.72
C TYR A 142 -11.83 -16.38 15.27
N LEU A 143 -11.88 -17.48 14.51
CA LEU A 143 -12.51 -18.74 14.93
C LEU A 143 -11.83 -19.35 16.16
N LYS A 144 -10.51 -19.17 16.28
CA LYS A 144 -9.76 -19.57 17.48
C LYS A 144 -10.08 -18.67 18.66
N LEU A 145 -9.88 -17.35 18.53
CA LEU A 145 -9.85 -16.42 19.66
C LEU A 145 -11.24 -16.03 20.16
N GLN A 146 -12.23 -15.90 19.26
CA GLN A 146 -13.55 -15.37 19.60
C GLN A 146 -14.61 -16.46 19.75
N VAL A 147 -14.45 -17.55 19.01
CA VAL A 147 -15.49 -18.59 18.91
C VAL A 147 -15.08 -19.87 19.63
N ASN A 148 -13.79 -20.08 19.93
CA ASN A 148 -13.23 -21.29 20.58
C ASN A 148 -13.65 -22.61 19.90
N VAL A 149 -14.05 -22.58 18.63
CA VAL A 149 -14.51 -23.77 17.88
C VAL A 149 -13.33 -24.63 17.41
N ILE A 150 -12.16 -24.02 17.22
CA ILE A 150 -10.95 -24.70 16.75
C ILE A 150 -10.08 -25.07 17.95
N THR A 151 -9.85 -26.36 18.16
CA THR A 151 -8.85 -26.87 19.11
C THR A 151 -7.45 -26.40 18.73
N SER A 152 -6.57 -26.11 19.70
CA SER A 152 -5.23 -25.54 19.42
C SER A 152 -4.38 -26.32 18.41
N ASP A 153 -4.59 -27.64 18.29
CA ASP A 153 -3.89 -28.52 17.31
C ASP A 153 -4.39 -28.38 15.87
N ALA A 154 -5.57 -27.80 15.63
CA ALA A 154 -6.16 -27.62 14.31
C ALA A 154 -5.91 -26.20 13.74
N GLN A 155 -5.14 -25.37 14.45
CA GLN A 155 -4.81 -24.03 13.97
C GLN A 155 -3.87 -24.11 12.77
N VAL A 156 -4.29 -23.52 11.65
CA VAL A 156 -3.40 -23.36 10.50
C VAL A 156 -2.35 -22.29 10.80
N ASP A 157 -1.07 -22.65 10.68
CA ASP A 157 0.04 -21.70 10.83
C ASP A 157 -0.04 -20.62 9.74
N PRO A 158 0.02 -19.32 10.07
CA PRO A 158 0.13 -18.25 9.08
C PRO A 158 1.21 -18.48 8.01
N LEU A 159 2.32 -19.12 8.37
CA LEU A 159 3.38 -19.49 7.43
C LEU A 159 2.89 -20.49 6.37
N PHE A 160 2.03 -21.43 6.75
CA PHE A 160 1.44 -22.39 5.81
C PHE A 160 0.50 -21.69 4.82
N ILE A 161 -0.30 -20.72 5.29
CA ILE A 161 -1.20 -19.94 4.42
C ILE A 161 -0.39 -19.14 3.40
N ILE A 162 0.68 -18.48 3.85
CA ILE A 162 1.61 -17.72 3.01
C ILE A 162 2.28 -18.65 1.97
N LEU A 163 2.75 -19.82 2.40
CA LEU A 163 3.39 -20.80 1.52
C LEU A 163 2.41 -21.35 0.47
N ALA A 164 1.18 -21.68 0.87
CA ALA A 164 0.15 -22.14 -0.05
C ALA A 164 -0.18 -21.05 -1.09
N GLY A 165 -0.32 -19.80 -0.66
CA GLY A 165 -0.51 -18.66 -1.56
C GLY A 165 0.65 -18.50 -2.55
N ALA A 166 1.89 -18.62 -2.07
CA ALA A 166 3.08 -18.55 -2.92
C ALA A 166 3.09 -19.67 -3.97
N ILE A 167 2.76 -20.91 -3.59
CA ILE A 167 2.68 -22.05 -4.52
C ILE A 167 1.64 -21.80 -5.60
N ILE A 168 0.44 -21.32 -5.24
CA ILE A 168 -0.63 -21.02 -6.20
C ILE A 168 -0.17 -19.97 -7.22
N ILE A 169 0.48 -18.90 -6.75
CA ILE A 169 1.02 -17.84 -7.61
C ILE A 169 2.10 -18.38 -8.55
N ILE A 170 3.05 -19.16 -8.01
CA ILE A 170 4.15 -19.75 -8.80
C ILE A 170 3.56 -20.63 -9.91
N VAL A 171 2.67 -21.56 -9.58
CA VAL A 171 2.03 -22.46 -10.56
C VAL A 171 1.28 -21.63 -11.61
N PHE A 172 0.49 -20.65 -11.18
CA PHE A 172 -0.30 -19.83 -12.09
C PHE A 172 0.59 -19.02 -13.07
N ARG A 173 1.67 -18.40 -12.57
CA ARG A 173 2.62 -17.63 -13.39
C ARG A 173 3.46 -18.50 -14.32
N VAL A 174 3.80 -19.71 -13.90
CA VAL A 174 4.51 -20.69 -14.74
C VAL A 174 3.61 -21.15 -15.88
N VAL A 175 2.33 -21.44 -15.62
CA VAL A 175 1.36 -21.88 -16.64
C VAL A 175 1.02 -20.77 -17.63
N THR A 176 0.95 -19.51 -17.17
CA THR A 176 0.55 -18.37 -18.02
C THR A 176 1.70 -17.74 -18.80
N SER A 177 2.96 -17.97 -18.44
CA SER A 177 4.09 -17.32 -19.13
C SER A 177 4.59 -18.11 -20.33
N LYS A 178 4.83 -17.40 -21.43
CA LYS A 178 5.51 -17.94 -22.63
C LYS A 178 7.03 -17.74 -22.60
N VAL A 179 7.53 -16.89 -21.70
CA VAL A 179 8.95 -16.48 -21.62
C VAL A 179 9.48 -16.71 -20.21
N VAL A 180 10.50 -17.56 -20.08
CA VAL A 180 11.02 -18.04 -18.79
C VAL A 180 11.58 -16.90 -17.94
N MET A 181 12.42 -16.02 -18.51
CA MET A 181 13.07 -14.95 -17.76
C MET A 181 12.08 -13.92 -17.21
N GLN A 182 11.08 -13.55 -18.00
CA GLN A 182 10.03 -12.61 -17.58
C GLN A 182 9.11 -13.23 -16.53
N SER A 183 8.81 -14.53 -16.64
CA SER A 183 8.05 -15.27 -15.63
C SER A 183 8.78 -15.27 -14.29
N LEU A 184 10.09 -15.56 -14.28
CA LEU A 184 10.87 -15.64 -13.06
C LEU A 184 10.94 -14.29 -12.33
N LEU A 185 11.10 -13.20 -13.08
CA LEU A 185 11.07 -11.86 -12.49
C LEU A 185 9.70 -11.53 -11.88
N LEU A 186 8.60 -11.83 -12.60
CA LEU A 186 7.24 -11.61 -12.09
C LEU A 186 6.95 -12.46 -10.85
N VAL A 187 7.34 -13.73 -10.85
CA VAL A 187 7.23 -14.62 -9.69
C VAL A 187 8.02 -14.07 -8.50
N LEU A 188 9.25 -13.60 -8.71
CA LEU A 188 10.04 -13.00 -7.64
C LEU A 188 9.35 -11.75 -7.06
N CYS A 189 8.81 -10.88 -7.94
CA CYS A 189 8.06 -9.70 -7.52
C CYS A 189 6.77 -10.06 -6.76
N ASP A 190 6.06 -11.11 -7.18
CA ASP A 190 4.84 -11.54 -6.50
C ASP A 190 5.17 -12.20 -5.15
N VAL A 191 6.20 -13.02 -5.06
CA VAL A 191 6.64 -13.60 -3.78
C VAL A 191 7.09 -12.48 -2.83
N LEU A 192 7.81 -11.47 -3.33
CA LEU A 192 8.16 -10.28 -2.56
C LEU A 192 6.92 -9.50 -2.11
N GLY A 193 5.90 -9.36 -2.95
CA GLY A 193 4.63 -8.74 -2.57
C GLY A 193 3.93 -9.51 -1.45
N LEU A 194 3.93 -10.84 -1.54
CA LEU A 194 3.33 -11.71 -0.53
C LEU A 194 4.08 -11.61 0.81
N VAL A 195 5.41 -11.63 0.79
CA VAL A 195 6.23 -11.51 2.01
C VAL A 195 6.19 -10.09 2.59
N CYS A 196 6.31 -9.06 1.76
CA CYS A 196 6.46 -7.67 2.24
C CYS A 196 5.13 -6.95 2.50
N ILE A 197 4.01 -7.42 1.94
CA ILE A 197 2.70 -6.79 2.11
C ILE A 197 1.74 -7.73 2.85
N VAL A 198 1.53 -8.94 2.33
CA VAL A 198 0.52 -9.87 2.87
C VAL A 198 0.94 -10.37 4.26
N SER A 199 2.19 -10.78 4.47
CA SER A 199 2.65 -11.26 5.77
C SER A 199 2.50 -10.21 6.89
N PRO A 200 2.92 -8.94 6.74
CA PRO A 200 2.68 -7.92 7.76
C PRO A 200 1.20 -7.62 8.00
N LEU A 201 0.35 -7.68 6.96
CA LEU A 201 -1.09 -7.52 7.13
C LEU A 201 -1.72 -8.66 7.94
N ILE A 202 -1.27 -9.90 7.72
CA ILE A 202 -1.69 -11.05 8.52
C ILE A 202 -1.26 -10.87 9.98
N ALA A 203 0.01 -10.47 10.21
CA ALA A 203 0.51 -10.20 11.55
C ALA A 203 -0.27 -9.07 12.25
N PHE A 204 -0.64 -8.02 11.51
CA PHE A 204 -1.47 -6.94 12.03
C PHE A 204 -2.89 -7.40 12.40
N ALA A 205 -3.53 -8.19 11.53
CA ALA A 205 -4.85 -8.73 11.82
C ALA A 205 -4.83 -9.63 13.07
N ASP A 206 -3.82 -10.50 13.18
CA ASP A 206 -3.62 -11.36 14.37
C ASP A 206 -3.42 -10.53 15.64
N LEU A 207 -2.66 -9.42 15.57
CA LEU A 207 -2.51 -8.50 16.70
C LEU A 207 -3.85 -7.86 17.07
N ILE A 208 -4.63 -7.36 16.10
CA ILE A 208 -5.94 -6.75 16.35
C ILE A 208 -6.89 -7.75 17.03
N ASP A 209 -6.98 -8.97 16.52
CA ASP A 209 -7.88 -9.99 17.07
C ASP A 209 -7.52 -10.37 18.52
N GLN A 210 -6.25 -10.22 18.89
CA GLN A 210 -5.72 -10.45 20.24
C GLN A 210 -5.89 -9.24 21.19
N THR A 211 -6.45 -8.11 20.75
CA THR A 211 -6.58 -6.86 21.53
C THR A 211 -7.56 -6.86 22.71
N MET A 212 -7.90 -8.02 23.28
CA MET A 212 -8.83 -8.07 24.42
C MET A 212 -8.22 -7.59 25.75
N ASN A 213 -6.90 -7.36 25.81
CA ASN A 213 -6.24 -6.86 27.02
C ASN A 213 -5.96 -5.35 26.94
N GLN A 214 -6.42 -4.56 27.93
CA GLN A 214 -6.25 -3.09 27.93
C GLN A 214 -4.80 -2.66 27.78
N SER A 215 -3.87 -3.33 28.47
CA SER A 215 -2.43 -3.03 28.39
C SER A 215 -1.84 -3.25 26.99
N PHE A 216 -2.41 -4.15 26.19
CA PHE A 216 -1.96 -4.40 24.82
C PHE A 216 -2.50 -3.33 23.84
N ARG A 217 -3.73 -2.83 24.07
CA ARG A 217 -4.30 -1.74 23.27
C ARG A 217 -3.46 -0.47 23.36
N ASP A 218 -3.02 -0.11 24.57
CA ASP A 218 -2.18 1.07 24.78
C ASP A 218 -0.83 0.94 24.06
N GLN A 219 -0.29 -0.28 23.97
CA GLN A 219 0.96 -0.55 23.27
C GLN A 219 0.82 -0.56 21.74
N LEU A 220 -0.25 -1.15 21.22
CA LEU A 220 -0.55 -1.06 19.80
C LEU A 220 -0.81 0.39 19.38
N ALA A 221 -1.52 1.16 20.21
CA ALA A 221 -1.74 2.58 19.99
C ALA A 221 -0.43 3.36 20.00
N LEU A 222 0.46 3.10 20.96
CA LEU A 222 1.81 3.68 20.99
C LEU A 222 2.59 3.35 19.71
N PHE A 223 2.59 2.09 19.28
CA PHE A 223 3.26 1.67 18.05
C PHE A 223 2.75 2.43 16.83
N VAL A 224 1.43 2.47 16.64
CA VAL A 224 0.81 3.21 15.52
C VAL A 224 1.14 4.70 15.60
N LEU A 225 1.04 5.31 16.77
CA LEU A 225 1.26 6.74 16.98
C LEU A 225 2.71 7.13 16.70
N VAL A 226 3.67 6.29 17.10
CA VAL A 226 5.09 6.56 16.83
C VAL A 226 5.45 6.34 15.35
N VAL A 227 4.92 5.29 14.71
CA VAL A 227 5.11 5.09 13.26
C VAL A 227 4.50 6.26 12.47
N LEU A 228 3.32 6.72 12.87
CA LEU A 228 2.66 7.89 12.28
C LEU A 228 3.47 9.17 12.49
N ALA A 229 4.01 9.39 13.70
CA ALA A 229 4.87 10.54 13.98
C ALA A 229 6.12 10.53 13.10
N ALA A 230 6.75 9.36 12.89
CA ALA A 230 7.89 9.23 11.99
C ALA A 230 7.50 9.52 10.53
N ASP A 231 6.32 9.10 10.07
CA ASP A 231 5.83 9.42 8.73
C ASP A 231 5.56 10.92 8.53
N VAL A 232 4.91 11.55 9.51
CA VAL A 232 4.69 13.01 9.53
C VAL A 232 6.02 13.75 9.57
N GLY A 233 7.02 13.25 10.29
CA GLY A 233 8.37 13.81 10.33
C GLY A 233 9.06 13.83 8.97
N ASP A 234 8.91 12.80 8.14
CA ASP A 234 9.45 12.77 6.77
C ASP A 234 8.75 13.77 5.85
N VAL A 235 7.42 13.90 5.95
CA VAL A 235 6.65 14.90 5.19
C VAL A 235 7.06 16.31 5.61
N LEU A 236 7.16 16.55 6.92
CA LEU A 236 7.58 17.84 7.47
C LEU A 236 9.02 18.18 7.04
N ALA A 237 9.92 17.20 7.01
CA ALA A 237 11.29 17.41 6.54
C ALA A 237 11.33 17.87 5.08
N LYS A 238 10.53 17.24 4.21
CA LYS A 238 10.45 17.61 2.79
C LYS A 238 9.86 19.00 2.60
N GLU A 239 8.80 19.34 3.33
CA GLU A 239 8.21 20.69 3.30
C GLU A 239 9.19 21.75 3.85
N LEU A 240 9.89 21.45 4.94
CA LEU A 240 10.87 22.36 5.53
C LEU A 240 12.06 22.60 4.59
N GLN A 241 12.49 21.58 3.86
CA GLN A 241 13.53 21.70 2.83
C GLN A 241 13.08 22.55 1.63
N LEU A 242 11.79 22.51 1.28
CA LEU A 242 11.20 23.33 0.21
C LEU A 242 11.05 24.80 0.64
N HIS A 243 10.57 25.03 1.87
CA HIS A 243 10.24 26.37 2.35
C HIS A 243 11.43 27.11 2.96
N SER A 244 12.45 26.42 3.45
CA SER A 244 13.61 27.02 4.14
C SER A 244 14.93 26.34 3.78
N PRO A 245 15.39 26.44 2.51
CA PRO A 245 16.63 25.81 2.05
C PRO A 245 17.89 26.40 2.69
N GLN A 246 17.82 27.60 3.27
CA GLN A 246 18.96 28.28 3.89
C GLN A 246 19.33 27.69 5.26
N PHE A 247 18.36 27.22 6.04
CA PHE A 247 18.60 26.60 7.35
C PHE A 247 19.42 25.30 7.23
N PHE A 248 19.10 24.49 6.21
CA PHE A 248 19.82 23.23 5.96
C PHE A 248 21.19 23.42 5.30
N LYS A 249 21.39 24.51 4.53
CA LYS A 249 22.71 24.83 3.97
C LYS A 249 23.77 25.07 5.04
N TRP A 250 23.40 25.58 6.22
CA TRP A 250 24.34 25.84 7.30
C TRP A 250 24.73 24.58 8.09
N CYS A 251 23.81 23.62 8.22
CA CYS A 251 24.07 22.34 8.86
C CYS A 251 24.72 21.29 7.95
N ARG A 252 24.97 21.62 6.68
CA ARG A 252 25.47 20.66 5.67
C ARG A 252 26.98 20.44 5.83
N HIS A 253 27.37 19.24 6.29
CA HIS A 253 28.77 18.83 6.31
C HIS A 253 29.31 18.60 4.88
N PRO A 254 30.54 19.05 4.56
CA PRO A 254 31.13 18.99 3.22
C PRO A 254 31.52 17.57 2.72
N LEU A 255 31.18 16.51 3.44
CA LEU A 255 31.66 15.14 3.20
C LEU A 255 30.76 14.29 2.27
N LEU A 256 29.55 14.74 1.95
CA LEU A 256 28.62 13.99 1.11
C LEU A 256 28.59 14.54 -0.31
N LYS A 257 29.19 13.78 -1.23
CA LYS A 257 29.56 14.17 -2.61
C LYS A 257 28.36 14.35 -3.57
N SER A 258 27.12 14.12 -3.13
CA SER A 258 25.91 14.24 -3.95
C SER A 258 24.77 14.92 -3.17
N GLU A 259 24.24 16.00 -3.74
CA GLU A 259 23.20 16.85 -3.15
C GLU A 259 21.82 16.15 -3.03
N ALA A 260 21.59 15.07 -3.78
CA ALA A 260 20.39 14.24 -3.65
C ALA A 260 20.46 13.37 -2.39
N THR A 261 21.58 12.69 -2.17
CA THR A 261 21.78 11.80 -1.02
C THR A 261 21.82 12.52 0.32
N THR A 262 22.24 13.80 0.36
CA THR A 262 22.23 14.58 1.61
C THR A 262 20.81 14.93 2.05
N LYS A 263 19.93 15.30 1.12
CA LYS A 263 18.53 15.64 1.43
C LYS A 263 17.75 14.45 1.96
N ASP A 264 18.00 13.27 1.40
CA ASP A 264 17.35 12.02 1.83
C ASP A 264 17.82 11.59 3.23
N VAL A 265 19.10 11.78 3.56
CA VAL A 265 19.65 11.50 4.89
C VAL A 265 19.16 12.51 5.94
N GLU A 266 19.06 13.79 5.58
CA GLU A 266 18.48 14.82 6.45
C GLU A 266 17.02 14.51 6.77
N ALA A 267 16.22 14.13 5.76
CA ALA A 267 14.83 13.74 5.94
C ALA A 267 14.69 12.50 6.83
N LEU A 268 15.55 11.49 6.63
CA LEU A 268 15.59 10.31 7.49
C LEU A 268 15.93 10.68 8.95
N ALA A 269 16.91 11.56 9.17
CA ALA A 269 17.29 12.00 10.51
C ALA A 269 16.15 12.75 11.24
N ILE A 270 15.42 13.61 10.52
CA ILE A 270 14.27 14.35 11.08
C ILE A 270 13.10 13.40 11.36
N SER A 271 12.83 12.44 10.49
CA SER A 271 11.79 11.43 10.72
C SER A 271 12.06 10.58 11.96
N LEU A 272 13.32 10.18 12.17
CA LEU A 272 13.73 9.40 13.34
C LEU A 272 13.71 10.22 14.62
N THR A 273 14.13 11.48 14.57
CA THR A 273 14.04 12.36 15.76
C THR A 273 12.59 12.64 16.13
N CYS A 274 11.70 12.83 15.16
CA CYS A 274 10.26 12.98 15.42
C CYS A 274 9.66 11.73 16.10
N GLY A 275 9.98 10.54 15.59
CA GLY A 275 9.60 9.27 16.23
C GLY A 275 10.16 9.12 17.65
N ALA A 276 11.44 9.45 17.86
CA ALA A 276 12.07 9.39 19.17
C ALA A 276 11.47 10.38 20.18
N ILE A 277 11.22 11.62 19.75
CA ILE A 277 10.54 12.64 20.55
C ILE A 277 9.16 12.15 20.95
N MET A 278 8.43 11.51 20.03
CA MET A 278 7.11 10.96 20.32
C MET A 278 7.16 9.86 21.38
N ILE A 279 8.15 8.96 21.31
CA ILE A 279 8.37 7.95 22.36
C ILE A 279 8.59 8.63 23.71
N VAL A 280 9.48 9.64 23.77
CA VAL A 280 9.77 10.38 25.00
C VAL A 280 8.53 11.12 25.51
N ALA A 281 7.77 11.75 24.62
CA ALA A 281 6.55 12.47 24.97
C ALA A 281 5.51 11.54 25.59
N VAL A 282 5.27 10.36 25.00
CA VAL A 282 4.32 9.39 25.56
C VAL A 282 4.85 8.81 26.87
N ARG A 283 6.16 8.59 27.01
CA ARG A 283 6.79 8.15 28.27
C ARG A 283 6.60 9.16 29.40
N LEU A 284 6.76 10.45 29.11
CA LEU A 284 6.59 11.52 30.09
C LEU A 284 5.11 11.74 30.43
N GLY A 285 4.23 11.69 29.43
CA GLY A 285 2.78 11.86 29.61
C GLY A 285 2.10 10.72 30.37
N SER A 286 2.64 9.50 30.28
CA SER A 286 2.04 8.31 30.91
C SER A 286 2.43 8.11 32.38
N GLY A 287 3.19 9.04 32.98
CA GLY A 287 3.40 9.12 34.43
C GLY A 287 3.66 7.77 35.14
N SER A 288 4.85 7.19 34.96
CA SER A 288 5.41 6.07 35.75
C SER A 288 5.04 4.61 35.39
N SER A 289 6.10 3.82 35.20
CA SER A 289 6.30 2.38 35.52
C SER A 289 6.01 1.24 34.53
N ASN A 290 5.27 1.40 33.43
CA ASN A 290 4.87 0.21 32.64
C ASN A 290 5.62 -0.06 31.33
N PHE A 291 6.55 0.81 30.94
CA PHE A 291 7.24 0.64 29.66
C PHE A 291 8.68 0.16 29.84
N ASN A 292 8.93 -1.09 29.42
CA ASN A 292 10.24 -1.72 29.48
C ASN A 292 11.26 -0.98 28.58
N ALA A 293 12.52 -0.85 29.00
CA ALA A 293 13.56 -0.23 28.19
C ALA A 293 13.78 -0.99 26.86
N VAL A 294 13.66 -2.32 26.91
CA VAL A 294 13.73 -3.20 25.74
C VAL A 294 12.68 -2.83 24.68
N GLU A 295 11.49 -2.42 25.11
CA GLU A 295 10.41 -2.04 24.21
C GLU A 295 10.72 -0.76 23.44
N VAL A 296 11.39 0.22 24.07
CA VAL A 296 11.87 1.42 23.35
C VAL A 296 12.87 1.05 22.28
N VAL A 297 13.80 0.16 22.63
CA VAL A 297 14.85 -0.26 21.70
C VAL A 297 14.23 -0.97 20.51
N VAL A 298 13.31 -1.90 20.74
CA VAL A 298 12.59 -2.61 19.67
C VAL A 298 11.78 -1.64 18.81
N LEU A 299 11.05 -0.70 19.43
CA LEU A 299 10.25 0.29 18.70
C LEU A 299 11.14 1.21 17.85
N PHE A 300 12.24 1.69 18.41
CA PHE A 300 13.22 2.52 17.70
C PHE A 300 13.86 1.75 16.54
N CYS A 301 14.25 0.50 16.74
CA CYS A 301 14.75 -0.38 15.68
C CYS A 301 13.70 -0.60 14.58
N ALA A 302 12.44 -0.82 14.94
CA ALA A 302 11.35 -1.00 13.98
C ALA A 302 11.15 0.24 13.10
N ILE A 303 11.18 1.44 13.69
CA ILE A 303 11.08 2.71 12.94
C ILE A 303 12.32 2.92 12.07
N ALA A 304 13.52 2.66 12.59
CA ALA A 304 14.77 2.79 11.85
C ALA A 304 14.79 1.88 10.61
N LEU A 305 14.39 0.61 10.77
CA LEU A 305 14.27 -0.34 9.67
C LEU A 305 13.18 0.05 8.68
N GLY A 306 12.03 0.55 9.15
CA GLY A 306 10.97 1.06 8.30
C GLY A 306 11.42 2.24 7.44
N GLN A 307 12.06 3.25 8.05
CA GLN A 307 12.59 4.42 7.33
C GLN A 307 13.73 4.04 6.37
N TRP A 308 14.59 3.09 6.76
CA TRP A 308 15.60 2.55 5.88
C TRP A 308 14.99 1.85 4.65
N CYS A 309 13.92 1.09 4.85
CA CYS A 309 13.19 0.46 3.75
C CYS A 309 12.61 1.50 2.79
N ARG A 310 12.02 2.59 3.30
CA ARG A 310 11.55 3.73 2.48
C ARG A 310 12.66 4.30 1.62
N LEU A 311 13.83 4.57 2.20
CA LEU A 311 14.98 5.07 1.47
C LEU A 311 15.43 4.09 0.37
N TRP A 312 15.47 2.79 0.70
CA TRP A 312 15.79 1.75 -0.26
C TRP A 312 14.80 1.71 -1.43
N MET A 313 13.49 1.78 -1.17
CA MET A 313 12.49 1.83 -2.24
C MET A 313 12.58 3.11 -3.07
N ALA A 314 12.92 4.25 -2.46
CA ALA A 314 13.16 5.49 -3.20
C ALA A 314 14.35 5.33 -4.17
N HIS A 315 15.43 4.69 -3.73
CA HIS A 315 16.57 4.37 -4.61
C HIS A 315 16.21 3.36 -5.70
N VAL A 316 15.50 2.28 -5.38
CA VAL A 316 15.04 1.30 -6.38
C VAL A 316 14.14 1.97 -7.42
N ARG A 317 13.26 2.87 -6.98
CA ARG A 317 12.38 3.66 -7.85
C ARG A 317 13.17 4.58 -8.78
N GLN A 318 14.20 5.24 -8.26
CA GLN A 318 15.10 6.08 -9.04
C GLN A 318 15.89 5.26 -10.07
N MET A 319 16.37 4.06 -9.70
CA MET A 319 17.05 3.13 -10.61
C MET A 319 16.11 2.59 -11.69
N ALA A 320 14.85 2.34 -11.34
CA ALA A 320 13.80 1.92 -12.28
C ALA A 320 13.30 3.07 -13.19
N LYS A 321 13.77 4.32 -12.99
CA LYS A 321 13.30 5.53 -13.70
C LYS A 321 11.78 5.73 -13.65
N VAL A 322 11.11 5.19 -12.63
CA VAL A 322 9.66 5.34 -12.44
C VAL A 322 9.43 6.48 -11.47
N SER A 323 8.78 7.56 -11.88
CA SER A 323 8.63 8.74 -11.01
C SER A 323 7.61 8.56 -9.90
N THR A 324 6.66 7.62 -10.00
CA THR A 324 5.59 7.44 -9.00
C THR A 324 5.10 5.99 -8.89
N SER A 325 4.89 5.51 -7.66
CA SER A 325 4.16 4.26 -7.36
C SER A 325 2.64 4.46 -7.27
N ALA A 326 2.18 5.70 -7.46
CA ALA A 326 0.79 6.12 -7.35
C ALA A 326 0.28 6.64 -8.69
N PHE A 327 -0.12 5.70 -9.55
CA PHE A 327 -0.84 6.01 -10.79
C PHE A 327 -2.28 6.53 -10.53
N TYR A 328 -2.80 6.30 -9.31
CA TYR A 328 -4.21 6.56 -8.95
C TYR A 328 -4.48 7.92 -8.30
N PHE A 329 -3.44 8.71 -7.96
CA PHE A 329 -3.62 10.02 -7.31
C PHE A 329 -3.42 11.19 -8.29
N PRO A 330 -4.22 12.27 -8.18
CA PRO A 330 -4.07 13.48 -9.00
C PRO A 330 -2.69 14.13 -8.79
N GLU A 331 -2.22 14.87 -9.79
CA GLU A 331 -0.81 15.26 -9.94
C GLU A 331 -0.22 16.05 -8.76
N GLY A 332 -1.05 16.77 -8.00
CA GLY A 332 -0.66 17.51 -6.80
C GLY A 332 -0.50 16.66 -5.52
N SER A 333 -0.98 15.41 -5.48
CA SER A 333 -0.88 14.50 -4.33
C SER A 333 0.20 13.41 -4.52
N ARG A 334 1.04 13.53 -5.56
CA ARG A 334 2.06 12.55 -5.97
C ARG A 334 3.32 12.51 -5.08
N THR A 335 3.39 13.31 -4.02
CA THR A 335 4.62 13.46 -3.21
C THR A 335 5.00 12.24 -2.37
N CYS A 336 4.13 11.24 -2.20
CA CYS A 336 4.47 9.88 -1.75
C CYS A 336 3.31 8.95 -2.15
N GLY A 337 3.59 7.86 -2.88
CA GLY A 337 2.55 6.88 -3.17
C GLY A 337 2.08 6.14 -1.91
N ILE A 338 0.85 5.61 -1.91
CA ILE A 338 0.29 4.93 -0.72
C ILE A 338 1.16 3.76 -0.25
N LEU A 339 1.79 3.06 -1.19
CA LEU A 339 2.74 1.98 -0.90
C LEU A 339 3.98 2.50 -0.15
N ASP A 340 4.44 3.72 -0.45
CA ASP A 340 5.60 4.33 0.19
C ASP A 340 5.30 4.64 1.67
N ARG A 341 4.07 5.08 1.96
CA ARG A 341 3.59 5.32 3.32
C ARG A 341 3.38 4.01 4.07
N MET A 342 2.66 3.07 3.45
CA MET A 342 2.34 1.78 4.06
C MET A 342 3.59 0.93 4.30
N SER A 343 4.60 1.00 3.45
CA SER A 343 5.81 0.18 3.59
C SER A 343 6.54 0.34 4.92
N VAL A 344 6.61 1.56 5.46
CA VAL A 344 7.24 1.84 6.76
C VAL A 344 6.46 1.14 7.87
N PHE A 345 5.14 1.22 7.79
CA PHE A 345 4.25 0.52 8.72
C PHE A 345 4.39 -1.01 8.61
N LEU A 346 4.40 -1.55 7.39
CA LEU A 346 4.52 -2.98 7.11
C LEU A 346 5.86 -3.56 7.60
N VAL A 347 6.96 -2.84 7.42
CA VAL A 347 8.28 -3.29 7.92
C VAL A 347 8.34 -3.16 9.44
N ALA A 348 7.85 -2.06 10.00
CA ALA A 348 7.85 -1.85 11.45
C ALA A 348 7.04 -2.94 12.17
N ILE A 349 5.92 -3.39 11.61
CA ILE A 349 5.08 -4.42 12.25
C ILE A 349 5.70 -5.82 12.18
N ILE A 350 6.43 -6.17 11.11
CA ILE A 350 7.16 -7.45 11.04
C ILE A 350 8.18 -7.55 12.18
N VAL A 351 8.85 -6.44 12.50
CA VAL A 351 9.86 -6.39 13.57
C VAL A 351 9.21 -6.41 14.95
N TYR A 352 8.08 -5.71 15.10
CA TYR A 352 7.39 -5.56 16.38
C TYR A 352 6.56 -6.80 16.78
N TYR A 353 5.93 -7.47 15.81
CA TYR A 353 5.07 -8.65 16.01
C TYR A 353 5.71 -9.77 16.87
N PRO A 354 6.91 -10.29 16.55
CA PRO A 354 7.50 -11.39 17.33
C PRO A 354 7.80 -10.99 18.78
N TYR A 355 8.19 -9.73 19.01
CA TYR A 355 8.45 -9.21 20.36
C TYR A 355 7.18 -9.20 21.21
N VAL A 356 6.08 -8.70 20.66
CA VAL A 356 4.77 -8.72 21.32
C VAL A 356 4.33 -10.14 21.61
N LYS A 357 4.43 -11.02 20.61
CA LYS A 357 4.02 -12.42 20.73
C LYS A 357 4.75 -13.11 21.88
N GLN A 358 6.06 -12.91 21.98
CA GLN A 358 6.86 -13.50 23.06
C GLN A 358 6.58 -12.88 24.43
N LYS A 359 6.32 -11.57 24.51
CA LYS A 359 6.12 -10.88 25.79
C LYS A 359 4.77 -11.19 26.44
N TYR A 360 3.71 -11.34 25.65
CA TYR A 360 2.34 -11.48 26.15
C TYR A 360 1.76 -12.90 26.08
N PHE A 361 2.38 -13.79 25.32
CA PHE A 361 1.86 -15.13 25.06
C PHE A 361 2.88 -16.26 25.31
N SER A 362 4.00 -15.95 25.99
CA SER A 362 4.95 -16.95 26.51
C SER A 362 4.53 -17.49 27.87
#